data_AF-A0A327NDR4-F1
#
_entry.id   AF-A0A327NDR4-F1
#
_cell.length_a   1.000
_cell.length_b   1.000
_cell.length_c   1.000
_cell.angle_alpha   90.00
_cell.angle_beta   90.00
_cell.angle_gamma   90.00
#
_symmetry.space_group_name_H-M   'P 1'
#
loop_
_entity.id
_entity.type
_entity.pdbx_description
1 polymer ?
#
loop_
_entity_poly.entity_id
_entity_poly.type
_entity_poly.pdbx_seq_one_letter_code
_entity_poly.pdbx_strand_id
1 'polypeptide(L)'
;MMEMSGSYGLTRIGLFVSAKIGNFGASGGANLASTYKTLPTSTAGSMTDKSASVPRPAQSSAIMTANLGVDYNFSTNELIVAGAAYFSTPDGSLHGSYANNKVGNVDMYFSANSWYIYVGKPATPLSLSFQKGTFTGSATAYLVTGSSLPSPFQNGGSGLGFAYDLRGGTGMMRGSIFYAELNFNMGLKFLLQKNVYCANVRQTKDWYATLSVYFSASGRAGVRVGGSDYDLAQATVSANLNAGGMDPLYFNGTLSFYARILCNNLTIWYPETNCWWGGWHNTVLHCSTSWKSYTTEVCLYKGGGSIDISLGTKCN
;
A
#
# COMPACT_ATOMS: atom_id res chain seq x y z
N MET A 1 -21.17 -60.51 0.18
CA MET A 1 -19.89 -60.70 0.89
C MET A 1 -18.79 -60.59 -0.16
N MET A 2 -18.30 -59.36 -0.39
CA MET A 2 -17.11 -59.08 -1.19
C MET A 2 -16.04 -58.67 -0.19
N GLU A 3 -15.10 -59.58 0.09
CA GLU A 3 -13.87 -59.25 0.78
C GLU A 3 -13.01 -58.39 -0.15
N MET A 4 -12.84 -57.12 0.21
CA MET A 4 -11.75 -56.30 -0.29
C MET A 4 -10.56 -56.44 0.68
N SER A 5 -9.74 -57.47 0.49
CA SER A 5 -8.42 -57.55 1.12
C SER A 5 -7.43 -56.72 0.29
N GLY A 6 -7.39 -55.43 0.56
CA GLY A 6 -6.44 -54.51 -0.04
C GLY A 6 -6.39 -53.24 0.80
N SER A 7 -5.54 -53.23 1.83
CA SER A 7 -5.31 -52.08 2.70
C SER A 7 -4.54 -51.00 1.92
N TYR A 8 -5.21 -50.35 0.97
CA TYR A 8 -4.79 -49.05 0.45
C TYR A 8 -5.33 -48.01 1.43
N GLY A 9 -4.64 -47.83 2.56
CA GLY A 9 -4.93 -46.75 3.48
C GLY A 9 -4.87 -45.43 2.72
N LEU A 10 -6.01 -44.76 2.55
CA LEU A 10 -6.08 -43.43 1.96
C LEU A 10 -5.22 -42.49 2.81
N THR A 11 -4.05 -42.12 2.31
CA THR A 11 -3.12 -41.26 3.04
C THR A 11 -3.47 -39.79 2.93
N ARG A 12 -4.19 -39.37 1.87
CA ARG A 12 -4.56 -37.97 1.63
C ARG A 12 -5.91 -37.81 0.95
N ILE A 13 -6.60 -36.71 1.25
CA ILE A 13 -7.80 -36.25 0.53
C ILE A 13 -7.66 -34.76 0.21
N GLY A 14 -8.02 -34.37 -1.03
CA GLY A 14 -7.94 -32.99 -1.50
C GLY A 14 -9.25 -32.50 -2.13
N LEU A 15 -9.66 -31.28 -1.78
CA LEU A 15 -10.83 -30.58 -2.32
C LEU A 15 -10.40 -29.26 -2.96
N PHE A 16 -10.95 -28.95 -4.13
CA PHE A 16 -10.81 -27.65 -4.77
C PHE A 16 -12.16 -26.95 -4.90
N VAL A 17 -12.22 -25.70 -4.46
CA VAL A 17 -13.38 -24.81 -4.55
C VAL A 17 -12.99 -23.54 -5.28
N SER A 18 -13.75 -23.17 -6.31
CA SER A 18 -13.68 -21.85 -6.94
C SER A 18 -14.98 -21.11 -6.70
N ALA A 19 -14.90 -19.87 -6.24
CA ALA A 19 -16.03 -18.98 -6.02
C ALA A 19 -15.90 -17.73 -6.90
N LYS A 20 -16.99 -17.35 -7.56
CA LYS A 20 -17.09 -16.14 -8.37
C LYS A 20 -18.17 -15.23 -7.80
N ILE A 21 -17.85 -13.95 -7.68
CA ILE A 21 -18.80 -12.90 -7.33
C ILE A 21 -19.01 -12.04 -8.59
N GLY A 22 -20.24 -12.08 -9.12
CA GLY A 22 -20.65 -11.31 -10.29
C GLY A 22 -20.72 -9.80 -10.05
N ASN A 23 -21.21 -9.05 -11.06
CA ASN A 23 -21.38 -7.60 -10.98
C ASN A 23 -22.26 -7.20 -9.78
N PHE A 24 -21.81 -6.24 -8.99
CA PHE A 24 -22.66 -5.50 -8.07
C PHE A 24 -23.56 -4.57 -8.89
N GLY A 25 -24.77 -5.05 -9.21
CA GLY A 25 -25.82 -4.17 -9.74
C GLY A 25 -26.28 -3.18 -8.66
N ALA A 26 -26.82 -2.03 -9.07
CA ALA A 26 -27.40 -1.02 -8.17
C ALA A 26 -28.52 -1.55 -7.24
N SER A 27 -28.97 -2.80 -7.44
CA SER A 27 -29.96 -3.53 -6.65
C SER A 27 -29.39 -4.58 -5.68
N GLY A 28 -28.07 -4.62 -5.44
CA GLY A 28 -27.49 -5.31 -4.26
C GLY A 28 -27.43 -6.84 -4.27
N GLY A 29 -27.79 -7.51 -5.36
CA GLY A 29 -27.69 -8.98 -5.46
C GLY A 29 -26.33 -9.46 -5.97
N ALA A 30 -25.47 -9.96 -5.09
CA ALA A 30 -24.26 -10.70 -5.49
C ALA A 30 -24.63 -12.16 -5.80
N ASN A 31 -24.54 -12.58 -7.07
CA ASN A 31 -24.66 -14.00 -7.43
C ASN A 31 -23.33 -14.70 -7.13
N LEU A 32 -23.32 -15.56 -6.10
CA LEU A 32 -22.22 -16.46 -5.75
C LEU A 32 -22.37 -17.75 -6.55
N ALA A 33 -21.47 -17.98 -7.52
CA ALA A 33 -21.37 -19.27 -8.19
C ALA A 33 -20.15 -20.01 -7.63
N SER A 34 -20.36 -21.21 -7.07
CA SER A 34 -19.29 -22.10 -6.63
C SER A 34 -19.18 -23.33 -7.52
N THR A 35 -17.95 -23.75 -7.83
CA THR A 35 -17.67 -25.02 -8.50
C THR A 35 -16.74 -25.84 -7.62
N TYR A 36 -17.13 -27.08 -7.33
CA TYR A 36 -16.33 -28.04 -6.58
C TYR A 36 -15.75 -29.09 -7.54
N LYS A 37 -14.48 -29.44 -7.36
CA LYS A 37 -13.84 -30.56 -8.06
C LYS A 37 -13.02 -31.37 -7.06
N THR A 38 -13.25 -32.68 -7.02
CA THR A 38 -12.40 -33.62 -6.30
C THR A 38 -11.13 -33.87 -7.12
N LEU A 39 -9.96 -33.75 -6.49
CA LEU A 39 -8.70 -34.08 -7.15
C LEU A 39 -8.45 -35.59 -7.05
N PRO A 40 -8.03 -36.27 -8.13
CA PRO A 40 -7.75 -37.70 -8.09
C PRO A 40 -6.58 -38.01 -7.14
N THR A 41 -6.69 -39.13 -6.44
CA THR A 41 -5.77 -39.70 -5.44
C THR A 41 -4.46 -40.24 -6.02
N SER A 42 -3.87 -39.60 -7.03
CA SER A 42 -2.62 -40.08 -7.64
C SER A 42 -1.40 -39.27 -7.19
N THR A 43 -0.54 -39.96 -6.44
CA THR A 43 0.87 -39.69 -6.12
C THR A 43 1.16 -38.36 -5.43
N ALA A 44 1.39 -38.45 -4.12
CA ALA A 44 1.87 -37.40 -3.23
C ALA A 44 3.23 -36.84 -3.68
N GLY A 45 3.23 -35.92 -4.64
CA GLY A 45 4.32 -34.97 -4.83
C GLY A 45 4.35 -33.98 -3.67
N SER A 46 5.54 -33.70 -3.15
CA SER A 46 5.84 -32.72 -2.11
C SER A 46 5.04 -31.42 -2.31
N MET A 47 4.23 -31.05 -1.31
CA MET A 47 3.25 -29.96 -1.40
C MET A 47 3.74 -28.65 -0.74
N THR A 48 5.05 -28.40 -0.73
CA THR A 48 5.60 -27.15 -0.21
C THR A 48 5.36 -25.94 -1.12
N ASP A 49 4.78 -26.11 -2.34
CA ASP A 49 4.63 -25.02 -3.31
C ASP A 49 3.32 -25.06 -4.15
N LYS A 50 2.16 -25.33 -3.52
CA LYS A 50 0.89 -25.58 -4.24
C LYS A 50 -0.05 -24.39 -4.45
N SER A 51 0.38 -23.15 -4.18
CA SER A 51 -0.28 -21.97 -4.77
C SER A 51 -0.29 -22.05 -6.32
N ALA A 52 0.70 -22.75 -6.90
CA ALA A 52 0.82 -22.97 -8.35
C ALA A 52 -0.10 -24.06 -8.93
N SER A 53 -0.58 -25.02 -8.12
CA SER A 53 -1.45 -26.11 -8.61
C SER A 53 -2.95 -25.79 -8.58
N VAL A 54 -3.31 -24.62 -8.06
CA VAL A 54 -4.66 -24.08 -8.13
C VAL A 54 -4.94 -23.67 -9.58
N PRO A 55 -5.89 -24.31 -10.30
CA PRO A 55 -6.22 -23.94 -11.67
C PRO A 55 -6.55 -22.46 -11.74
N ARG A 56 -5.76 -21.71 -12.52
CA ARG A 56 -6.00 -20.31 -12.78
C ARG A 56 -7.36 -20.17 -13.48
N PRO A 57 -8.28 -19.32 -13.00
CA PRO A 57 -9.53 -19.15 -13.71
C PRO A 57 -9.21 -18.53 -15.07
N ALA A 58 -9.82 -19.07 -16.14
CA ALA A 58 -9.96 -18.30 -17.37
C ALA A 58 -10.58 -16.96 -16.97
N GLN A 59 -9.99 -15.84 -17.42
CA GLN A 59 -10.42 -14.48 -17.04
C GLN A 59 -11.94 -14.40 -17.19
N SER A 60 -12.62 -14.44 -16.04
CA SER A 60 -14.07 -14.45 -15.94
C SER A 60 -14.52 -13.00 -15.86
N SER A 61 -15.66 -12.67 -16.46
CA SER A 61 -16.36 -11.38 -16.33
C SER A 61 -16.81 -11.02 -14.90
N ALA A 62 -16.32 -11.73 -13.88
CA ALA A 62 -16.64 -11.56 -12.47
C ALA A 62 -15.72 -10.50 -11.84
N ILE A 63 -16.28 -9.58 -11.05
CA ILE A 63 -15.52 -8.51 -10.39
C ILE A 63 -14.52 -9.11 -9.39
N MET A 64 -14.88 -10.23 -8.76
CA MET A 64 -14.00 -10.96 -7.84
C MET A 64 -14.07 -12.46 -8.10
N THR A 65 -12.91 -13.12 -8.11
CA THR A 65 -12.80 -14.58 -8.15
C THR A 65 -11.85 -15.03 -7.05
N ALA A 66 -12.21 -16.07 -6.31
CA ALA A 66 -11.36 -16.69 -5.31
C ALA A 66 -11.28 -18.19 -5.56
N ASN A 67 -10.08 -18.74 -5.42
CA ASN A 67 -9.84 -20.16 -5.50
C ASN A 67 -9.25 -20.65 -4.18
N LEU A 68 -9.71 -21.80 -3.71
CA LEU A 68 -9.31 -22.42 -2.47
C LEU A 68 -9.06 -23.92 -2.70
N GLY A 69 -7.87 -24.39 -2.35
CA GLY A 69 -7.53 -25.80 -2.22
C GLY A 69 -7.41 -26.16 -0.75
N VAL A 70 -7.98 -27.31 -0.38
CA VAL A 70 -7.88 -27.90 0.96
C VAL A 70 -7.34 -29.31 0.79
N ASP A 71 -6.29 -29.67 1.53
CA ASP A 71 -5.69 -31.00 1.55
C ASP A 71 -5.54 -31.47 2.99
N TYR A 72 -5.98 -32.68 3.28
CA TYR A 72 -5.77 -33.33 4.57
C TYR A 72 -4.91 -34.58 4.39
N ASN A 73 -3.81 -34.65 5.14
CA ASN A 73 -2.90 -35.78 5.20
C ASN A 73 -3.16 -36.60 6.48
N PHE A 74 -3.74 -37.79 6.31
CA PHE A 74 -4.07 -38.71 7.40
C PHE A 74 -2.83 -39.38 8.01
N SER A 75 -1.71 -39.43 7.30
CA SER A 75 -0.47 -40.04 7.81
C SER A 75 0.25 -39.12 8.80
N THR A 76 0.21 -37.81 8.56
CA THR A 76 0.87 -36.80 9.41
C THR A 76 -0.10 -35.98 10.25
N ASN A 77 -1.41 -36.19 10.10
CA ASN A 77 -2.48 -35.39 10.70
C ASN A 77 -2.33 -33.88 10.41
N GLU A 78 -2.08 -33.56 9.15
CA GLU A 78 -1.85 -32.19 8.67
C GLU A 78 -2.99 -31.73 7.77
N LEU A 79 -3.52 -30.55 8.05
CA LEU A 79 -4.47 -29.83 7.19
C LEU A 79 -3.75 -28.65 6.53
N ILE A 80 -3.75 -28.63 5.20
CA ILE A 80 -3.14 -27.59 4.38
C ILE A 80 -4.24 -26.90 3.58
N VAL A 81 -4.30 -25.58 3.66
CA VAL A 81 -5.21 -24.75 2.86
C VAL A 81 -4.38 -23.75 2.08
N ALA A 82 -4.61 -23.65 0.78
CA ALA A 82 -3.95 -22.66 -0.07
C ALA A 82 -4.97 -22.05 -1.02
N GLY A 83 -4.96 -20.73 -1.16
CA GLY A 83 -5.92 -20.02 -1.99
C GLY A 83 -5.36 -18.73 -2.56
N ALA A 84 -6.04 -18.23 -3.59
CA ALA A 84 -5.72 -16.97 -4.24
C ALA A 84 -7.00 -16.21 -4.58
N ALA A 85 -6.97 -14.90 -4.39
CA ALA A 85 -8.05 -13.99 -4.78
C ALA A 85 -7.61 -13.12 -5.96
N TYR A 86 -8.57 -12.80 -6.81
CA TYR A 86 -8.43 -11.96 -8.00
C TYR A 86 -9.56 -10.94 -7.99
N PHE A 87 -9.28 -9.72 -8.41
CA PHE A 87 -10.24 -8.64 -8.42
C PHE A 87 -10.00 -7.73 -9.63
N SER A 88 -11.05 -7.39 -10.37
CA SER A 88 -10.98 -6.41 -11.45
C SER A 88 -12.36 -5.82 -11.70
N THR A 89 -12.47 -4.50 -11.70
CA THR A 89 -13.67 -3.84 -12.21
C THR A 89 -13.74 -3.92 -13.74
N PRO A 90 -14.93 -3.84 -14.35
CA PRO A 90 -15.09 -3.87 -15.81
C PRO A 90 -14.35 -2.74 -16.53
N ASP A 91 -14.23 -1.57 -15.90
CA ASP A 91 -13.51 -0.39 -16.43
C ASP A 91 -12.00 -0.44 -16.16
N GLY A 92 -11.51 -1.47 -15.46
CA GLY A 92 -10.09 -1.62 -15.09
C GLY A 92 -9.60 -0.64 -14.03
N SER A 93 -10.45 0.27 -13.53
CA SER A 93 -10.06 1.33 -12.60
C SER A 93 -9.68 0.82 -11.22
N LEU A 94 -10.10 -0.39 -10.84
CA LEU A 94 -9.70 -1.05 -9.60
C LEU A 94 -9.41 -2.53 -9.90
N HIS A 95 -8.19 -2.98 -9.60
CA HIS A 95 -7.76 -4.34 -9.88
C HIS A 95 -6.73 -4.84 -8.84
N GLY A 96 -6.52 -6.15 -8.76
CA GLY A 96 -5.43 -6.72 -7.97
C GLY A 96 -4.06 -6.36 -8.54
N SER A 97 -3.12 -5.95 -7.69
CA SER A 97 -1.83 -5.40 -8.13
C SER A 97 -0.84 -6.44 -8.65
N TYR A 98 -1.12 -7.73 -8.49
CA TYR A 98 -0.25 -8.81 -8.97
C TYR A 98 -0.68 -9.30 -10.36
N ALA A 99 0.19 -10.09 -10.98
CA ALA A 99 -0.02 -10.64 -12.32
C ALA A 99 -1.44 -11.19 -12.50
N ASN A 100 -2.13 -10.72 -13.54
CA ASN A 100 -3.48 -11.14 -13.92
C ASN A 100 -4.56 -10.72 -12.92
N ASN A 101 -4.44 -9.50 -12.40
CA ASN A 101 -5.39 -8.91 -11.47
C ASN A 101 -5.51 -9.69 -10.15
N LYS A 102 -4.44 -10.41 -9.78
CA LYS A 102 -4.38 -11.15 -8.51
C LYS A 102 -4.24 -10.16 -7.36
N VAL A 103 -5.07 -10.33 -6.34
CA VAL A 103 -5.04 -9.53 -5.11
C VAL A 103 -4.01 -10.09 -4.14
N GLY A 104 -3.91 -11.41 -4.01
CA GLY A 104 -2.95 -12.04 -3.12
C GLY A 104 -3.32 -13.49 -2.79
N ASN A 105 -2.68 -14.03 -1.77
CA ASN A 105 -2.81 -15.42 -1.34
C ASN A 105 -3.41 -15.54 0.06
N VAL A 106 -4.02 -16.70 0.32
CA VAL A 106 -4.34 -17.18 1.66
C VAL A 106 -3.68 -18.54 1.84
N ASP A 107 -2.87 -18.70 2.87
CA ASP A 107 -2.25 -19.97 3.25
C ASP A 107 -2.65 -20.31 4.68
N MET A 108 -3.14 -21.52 4.93
CA MET A 108 -3.38 -22.02 6.28
C MET A 108 -2.74 -23.39 6.43
N TYR A 109 -2.27 -23.67 7.64
CA TYR A 109 -1.65 -24.93 8.00
C TYR A 109 -2.02 -25.29 9.42
N PHE A 110 -2.38 -26.55 9.65
CA PHE A 110 -2.67 -27.06 10.99
C PHE A 110 -2.04 -28.45 11.14
N SER A 111 -1.28 -28.63 12.20
CA SER A 111 -0.67 -29.90 12.62
C SER A 111 -0.64 -29.96 14.14
N ALA A 112 -0.22 -31.09 14.72
CA ALA A 112 -0.11 -31.23 16.18
C ALA A 112 0.84 -30.21 16.83
N ASN A 113 1.93 -29.83 16.15
CA ASN A 113 3.00 -29.03 16.74
C ASN A 113 3.09 -27.60 16.18
N SER A 114 2.44 -27.34 15.05
CA SER A 114 2.51 -26.04 14.39
C SER A 114 1.23 -25.74 13.63
N TRP A 115 0.81 -24.48 13.66
CA TRP A 115 -0.32 -24.00 12.89
C TRP A 115 -0.07 -22.55 12.45
N TYR A 116 -0.67 -22.15 11.34
CA TYR A 116 -0.72 -20.75 10.94
C TYR A 116 -1.90 -20.46 10.02
N ILE A 117 -2.28 -19.19 9.99
CA ILE A 117 -3.21 -18.60 9.03
C ILE A 117 -2.55 -17.32 8.52
N TYR A 118 -2.29 -17.27 7.21
CA TYR A 118 -1.70 -16.14 6.52
C TYR A 118 -2.64 -15.66 5.43
N VAL A 119 -3.21 -14.48 5.59
CA VAL A 119 -3.96 -13.75 4.58
C VAL A 119 -3.03 -12.66 4.07
N GLY A 120 -2.34 -12.94 2.97
CA GLY A 120 -1.11 -12.23 2.59
C GLY A 120 0.04 -12.47 3.59
N LYS A 121 1.22 -11.97 3.25
CA LYS A 121 2.42 -11.97 4.10
C LYS A 121 3.09 -10.60 4.03
N PRO A 122 3.97 -10.22 4.96
CA PRO A 122 4.65 -8.92 4.88
C PRO A 122 5.43 -8.72 3.58
N ALA A 123 6.06 -9.77 3.04
CA ALA A 123 6.75 -9.74 1.75
C ALA A 123 5.80 -9.77 0.53
N THR A 124 4.60 -10.34 0.70
CA THR A 124 3.60 -10.52 -0.37
C THR A 124 2.19 -10.25 0.20
N PRO A 125 1.87 -8.99 0.51
CA PRO A 125 0.58 -8.65 1.11
C PRO A 125 -0.56 -8.89 0.12
N LEU A 126 -1.80 -8.81 0.57
CA LEU A 126 -2.90 -8.52 -0.35
C LEU A 126 -2.68 -7.11 -0.92
N SER A 127 -2.91 -6.91 -2.22
CA SER A 127 -2.66 -5.63 -2.88
C SER A 127 -3.72 -5.34 -3.94
N LEU A 128 -4.32 -4.16 -3.84
CA LEU A 128 -5.22 -3.57 -4.83
C LEU A 128 -4.57 -2.30 -5.38
N SER A 129 -4.75 -2.07 -6.68
CA SER A 129 -4.36 -0.86 -7.39
C SER A 129 -5.62 -0.18 -7.92
N PHE A 130 -5.67 1.14 -7.76
CA PHE A 130 -6.72 1.97 -8.34
C PHE A 130 -6.13 3.02 -9.28
N GLN A 131 -6.82 3.29 -10.37
CA GLN A 131 -6.49 4.33 -11.32
C GLN A 131 -7.76 4.91 -11.95
N LYS A 132 -7.97 6.22 -11.82
CA LYS A 132 -9.06 6.93 -12.48
C LYS A 132 -8.60 8.31 -12.92
N GLY A 133 -8.48 8.50 -14.24
CA GLY A 133 -7.87 9.72 -14.79
C GLY A 133 -6.40 9.81 -14.36
N THR A 134 -6.00 10.94 -13.79
CA THR A 134 -4.65 11.15 -13.25
C THR A 134 -4.49 10.59 -11.83
N PHE A 135 -5.58 10.31 -11.12
CA PHE A 135 -5.55 9.78 -9.77
C PHE A 135 -5.15 8.30 -9.77
N THR A 136 -4.12 7.96 -9.02
CA THR A 136 -3.57 6.61 -8.89
C THR A 136 -3.31 6.28 -7.44
N GLY A 137 -3.36 5.01 -7.09
CA GLY A 137 -2.88 4.56 -5.79
C GLY A 137 -3.09 3.09 -5.55
N SER A 138 -2.81 2.68 -4.33
CA SER A 138 -2.78 1.28 -3.95
C SER A 138 -3.17 1.12 -2.49
N ALA A 139 -3.87 0.03 -2.19
CA ALA A 139 -4.12 -0.42 -0.84
C ALA A 139 -3.49 -1.80 -0.66
N THR A 140 -2.71 -1.97 0.40
CA THR A 140 -2.15 -3.27 0.77
C THR A 140 -2.55 -3.65 2.18
N ALA A 141 -2.73 -4.94 2.42
CA ALA A 141 -3.03 -5.46 3.75
C ALA A 141 -2.47 -6.86 3.94
N TYR A 142 -2.14 -7.23 5.18
CA TYR A 142 -1.94 -8.62 5.54
C TYR A 142 -2.46 -8.90 6.95
N LEU A 143 -2.83 -10.15 7.18
CA LEU A 143 -3.13 -10.71 8.50
C LEU A 143 -2.39 -12.03 8.61
N VAL A 144 -1.52 -12.15 9.61
CA VAL A 144 -0.74 -13.35 9.88
C VAL A 144 -0.96 -13.76 11.32
N THR A 145 -1.18 -15.03 11.58
CA THR A 145 -1.27 -15.56 12.94
C THR A 145 -0.83 -17.01 12.95
N GLY A 146 -0.31 -17.48 14.08
CA GLY A 146 0.13 -18.87 14.20
C GLY A 146 1.18 -19.10 15.26
N SER A 147 1.72 -20.31 15.26
CA SER A 147 2.86 -20.74 16.08
C SER A 147 4.19 -20.15 15.59
N SER A 148 4.23 -19.63 14.37
CA SER A 148 5.39 -18.97 13.77
C SER A 148 4.91 -17.82 12.89
N LEU A 149 5.51 -16.64 13.07
CA LEU A 149 5.22 -15.48 12.23
C LEU A 149 6.24 -15.34 11.10
N PRO A 150 5.82 -14.93 9.89
CA PRO A 150 6.72 -14.72 8.76
C PRO A 150 7.59 -13.48 8.95
N SER A 151 8.69 -13.39 8.18
CA SER A 151 9.57 -12.20 8.19
C SER A 151 8.77 -10.94 7.84
N PRO A 152 9.01 -9.80 8.54
CA PRO A 152 10.11 -9.51 9.47
C PRO A 152 9.87 -9.91 10.94
N PHE A 153 8.80 -10.62 11.26
CA PHE A 153 8.43 -10.95 12.64
C PHE A 153 9.16 -12.20 13.21
N GLN A 154 10.22 -12.67 12.55
CA GLN A 154 10.82 -14.01 12.72
C GLN A 154 11.56 -14.28 14.04
N ASN A 155 11.36 -13.50 15.09
CA ASN A 155 11.94 -13.80 16.42
C ASN A 155 11.22 -14.96 17.15
N GLY A 156 10.83 -16.00 16.41
CA GLY A 156 10.49 -17.33 16.95
C GLY A 156 9.24 -17.44 17.81
N GLY A 157 8.36 -16.44 17.81
CA GLY A 157 7.18 -16.41 18.66
C GLY A 157 5.89 -16.79 17.94
N SER A 158 4.97 -17.41 18.69
CA SER A 158 3.56 -17.44 18.31
C SER A 158 2.99 -16.02 18.44
N GLY A 159 2.07 -15.67 17.55
CA GLY A 159 1.47 -14.35 17.62
C GLY A 159 0.46 -14.07 16.53
N LEU A 160 0.11 -12.79 16.43
CA LEU A 160 -0.77 -12.20 15.43
C LEU A 160 -0.13 -10.91 14.93
N GLY A 161 -0.02 -10.75 13.62
CA GLY A 161 0.44 -9.53 12.96
C GLY A 161 -0.60 -9.09 11.94
N PHE A 162 -0.92 -7.80 11.93
CA PHE A 162 -1.79 -7.19 10.93
C PHE A 162 -1.15 -5.92 10.42
N ALA A 163 -1.27 -5.64 9.14
CA ALA A 163 -0.98 -4.30 8.64
C ALA A 163 -1.89 -3.90 7.49
N TYR A 164 -1.99 -2.59 7.34
CA TYR A 164 -2.65 -1.92 6.24
C TYR A 164 -1.77 -0.73 5.80
N ASP A 165 -1.63 -0.52 4.50
CA ASP A 165 -0.93 0.61 3.89
C ASP A 165 -1.76 1.10 2.70
N LEU A 166 -2.07 2.39 2.71
CA LEU A 166 -2.82 3.09 1.68
C LEU A 166 -1.94 4.18 1.12
N ARG A 167 -1.73 4.13 -0.19
CA ARG A 167 -1.01 5.13 -0.97
C ARG A 167 -1.91 5.68 -2.03
N GLY A 168 -1.79 6.96 -2.29
CA GLY A 168 -2.48 7.57 -3.42
C GLY A 168 -1.85 8.88 -3.81
N GLY A 169 -2.18 9.29 -5.02
CA GLY A 169 -1.79 10.58 -5.52
C GLY A 169 -2.65 10.99 -6.70
N THR A 170 -2.73 12.29 -6.93
CA THR A 170 -3.47 12.89 -8.03
C THR A 170 -2.81 12.68 -9.38
N GLY A 171 -1.58 12.14 -9.38
CA GLY A 171 -0.65 12.30 -10.49
C GLY A 171 -0.36 13.78 -10.75
N MET A 172 0.33 14.05 -11.85
CA MET A 172 0.56 15.42 -12.29
C MET A 172 -0.71 15.96 -12.96
N MET A 173 -1.45 16.80 -12.25
CA MET A 173 -2.57 17.57 -12.79
C MET A 173 -1.99 18.71 -13.61
N ARG A 174 -2.25 18.71 -14.92
CA ARG A 174 -1.70 19.71 -15.86
C ARG A 174 -2.80 20.61 -16.40
N GLY A 175 -2.65 21.92 -16.19
CA GLY A 175 -3.29 22.96 -16.98
C GLY A 175 -2.39 23.38 -18.15
N SER A 176 -2.74 24.49 -18.82
CA SER A 176 -1.96 25.05 -19.93
C SER A 176 -0.56 25.48 -19.50
N ILE A 177 -0.46 26.17 -18.37
CA ILE A 177 0.78 26.75 -17.85
C ILE A 177 1.05 26.37 -16.39
N PHE A 178 0.10 25.76 -15.68
CA PHE A 178 0.24 25.37 -14.28
C PHE A 178 0.20 23.85 -14.13
N TYR A 179 0.90 23.35 -13.13
CA TYR A 179 0.72 21.97 -12.68
C TYR A 179 0.66 21.88 -11.16
N ALA A 180 0.02 20.81 -10.70
CA ALA A 180 -0.01 20.42 -9.30
C ALA A 180 0.06 18.89 -9.18
N GLU A 181 0.69 18.42 -8.13
CA GLU A 181 0.76 17.01 -7.77
C GLU A 181 0.61 16.88 -6.27
N LEU A 182 -0.27 15.99 -5.82
CA LEU A 182 -0.45 15.62 -4.43
C LEU A 182 -0.24 14.12 -4.30
N ASN A 183 0.58 13.71 -3.33
CA ASN A 183 0.81 12.33 -2.95
C ASN A 183 0.58 12.15 -1.45
N PHE A 184 0.01 11.04 -1.05
CA PHE A 184 -0.17 10.66 0.34
C PHE A 184 0.13 9.18 0.55
N ASN A 185 0.58 8.85 1.75
CA ASN A 185 0.79 7.49 2.21
C ASN A 185 0.42 7.43 3.69
N MET A 186 -0.43 6.49 4.06
CA MET A 186 -0.78 6.22 5.44
C MET A 186 -0.82 4.73 5.70
N GLY A 187 -0.55 4.32 6.92
CA GLY A 187 -0.69 2.93 7.27
C GLY A 187 -0.66 2.67 8.75
N LEU A 188 -1.01 1.43 9.07
CA LEU A 188 -1.05 0.89 10.42
C LEU A 188 -0.40 -0.48 10.40
N LYS A 189 0.41 -0.78 11.42
CA LYS A 189 0.97 -2.10 11.68
C LYS A 189 0.69 -2.43 13.14
N PHE A 190 0.12 -3.60 13.36
CA PHE A 190 -0.12 -4.18 14.67
C PHE A 190 0.59 -5.51 14.75
N LEU A 191 1.26 -5.78 15.85
CA LEU A 191 1.90 -7.05 16.13
C LEU A 191 1.65 -7.40 17.59
N LEU A 192 1.15 -8.60 17.84
CA LEU A 192 1.00 -9.19 19.15
C LEU A 192 1.77 -10.50 19.14
N GLN A 193 2.87 -10.57 19.88
CA GLN A 193 3.79 -11.70 19.87
C GLN A 193 4.03 -12.20 21.30
N LYS A 194 4.20 -13.51 21.45
CA LYS A 194 4.62 -14.15 22.70
C LYS A 194 6.10 -14.54 22.64
N ASN A 195 6.78 -14.55 23.79
CA ASN A 195 8.20 -14.91 23.93
C ASN A 195 9.15 -13.95 23.17
N VAL A 196 8.97 -12.65 23.37
CA VAL A 196 9.84 -11.63 22.76
C VAL A 196 11.12 -11.47 23.59
N TYR A 197 12.26 -11.37 22.92
CA TYR A 197 13.53 -11.03 23.55
C TYR A 197 13.72 -9.52 23.48
N CYS A 198 13.79 -8.85 24.63
CA CYS A 198 14.19 -7.44 24.69
C CYS A 198 15.70 -7.36 24.97
N ALA A 199 16.43 -6.54 24.22
CA ALA A 199 17.90 -6.42 24.26
C ALA A 199 18.55 -6.23 25.65
N ASN A 200 17.81 -5.91 26.71
CA ASN A 200 18.33 -5.68 28.07
C ASN A 200 17.46 -6.25 29.21
N VAL A 201 16.45 -7.07 28.91
CA VAL A 201 15.54 -7.65 29.92
C VAL A 201 15.53 -9.16 29.74
N ARG A 202 15.49 -9.92 30.85
CA ARG A 202 15.23 -11.37 30.79
C ARG A 202 13.96 -11.58 29.96
N GLN A 203 13.95 -12.60 29.09
CA GLN A 203 12.77 -13.00 28.30
C GLN A 203 11.49 -12.77 29.08
N THR A 204 10.61 -11.91 28.57
CA THR A 204 9.25 -11.89 29.06
C THR A 204 8.56 -13.11 28.44
N LYS A 205 8.07 -14.02 29.30
CA LYS A 205 7.25 -15.17 28.86
C LYS A 205 5.85 -14.75 28.39
N ASP A 206 5.60 -13.44 28.45
CA ASP A 206 4.30 -12.82 28.29
C ASP A 206 4.10 -12.29 26.87
N TRP A 207 2.91 -11.73 26.66
CA TRP A 207 2.50 -11.14 25.41
C TRP A 207 3.03 -9.72 25.28
N TYR A 208 3.52 -9.41 24.08
CA TYR A 208 4.02 -8.11 23.72
C TYR A 208 3.29 -7.61 22.46
N ALA A 209 2.62 -6.48 22.60
CA ALA A 209 1.92 -5.78 21.54
C ALA A 209 2.76 -4.59 21.07
N THR A 210 2.85 -4.39 19.76
CA THR A 210 3.33 -3.17 19.12
C THR A 210 2.29 -2.65 18.14
N LEU A 211 2.18 -1.33 18.09
CA LEU A 211 1.32 -0.58 17.18
C LEU A 211 2.19 0.51 16.52
N SER A 212 2.20 0.57 15.20
CA SER A 212 2.83 1.62 14.43
C SER A 212 1.80 2.23 13.50
N VAL A 213 1.59 3.54 13.59
CA VAL A 213 0.71 4.32 12.72
C VAL A 213 1.56 5.38 12.06
N TYR A 214 1.45 5.52 10.75
CA TYR A 214 2.16 6.56 10.02
C TYR A 214 1.25 7.22 8.99
N PHE A 215 1.53 8.48 8.74
CA PHE A 215 0.87 9.31 7.75
C PHE A 215 1.93 10.20 7.11
N SER A 216 1.81 10.41 5.81
CA SER A 216 2.59 11.39 5.09
C SER A 216 1.77 11.93 3.94
N ALA A 217 1.86 13.23 3.72
CA ALA A 217 1.32 13.89 2.55
C ALA A 217 2.36 14.86 2.02
N SER A 218 2.53 14.88 0.71
CA SER A 218 3.43 15.77 0.01
C SER A 218 2.74 16.34 -1.21
N GLY A 219 2.98 17.60 -1.49
CA GLY A 219 2.45 18.26 -2.66
C GLY A 219 3.48 19.18 -3.29
N ARG A 220 3.39 19.31 -4.61
CA ARG A 220 4.14 20.32 -5.36
C ARG A 220 3.22 21.02 -6.36
N ALA A 221 3.48 22.29 -6.57
CA ALA A 221 2.80 23.11 -7.56
C ALA A 221 3.82 24.00 -8.28
N GLY A 222 3.61 24.21 -9.57
CA GLY A 222 4.56 24.92 -10.40
C GLY A 222 3.99 25.39 -11.72
N VAL A 223 4.87 25.92 -12.56
CA VAL A 223 4.55 26.43 -13.89
C VAL A 223 5.33 25.71 -14.97
N ARG A 224 4.76 25.66 -16.17
CA ARG A 224 5.39 25.12 -17.36
C ARG A 224 5.75 26.24 -18.33
N VAL A 225 7.03 26.36 -18.66
CA VAL A 225 7.55 27.38 -19.59
C VAL A 225 8.46 26.70 -20.61
N GLY A 226 8.17 26.87 -21.90
CA GLY A 226 8.97 26.27 -22.98
C GLY A 226 9.01 24.73 -22.95
N GLY A 227 7.98 24.09 -22.39
CA GLY A 227 7.92 22.63 -22.23
C GLY A 227 8.57 22.10 -20.94
N SER A 228 9.33 22.94 -20.23
CA SER A 228 9.99 22.62 -18.95
C SER A 228 9.12 22.96 -17.75
N ASP A 229 9.14 22.11 -16.72
CA ASP A 229 8.38 22.27 -15.48
C ASP A 229 9.27 22.92 -14.40
N TYR A 230 8.75 23.97 -13.74
CA TYR A 230 9.42 24.72 -12.68
C TYR A 230 8.58 24.68 -11.40
N ASP A 231 9.09 24.01 -10.37
CA ASP A 231 8.44 23.93 -9.06
C ASP A 231 8.43 25.33 -8.42
N LEU A 232 7.26 25.85 -8.05
CA LEU A 232 7.11 27.12 -7.34
C LEU A 232 6.89 26.90 -5.84
N ALA A 233 6.17 25.84 -5.48
CA ALA A 233 5.88 25.49 -4.11
C ALA A 233 5.96 23.98 -3.91
N GLN A 234 6.51 23.57 -2.78
CA GLN A 234 6.55 22.19 -2.31
C GLN A 234 6.26 22.17 -0.82
N ALA A 235 5.41 21.25 -0.39
CA ALA A 235 5.14 21.01 1.02
C ALA A 235 5.15 19.52 1.29
N THR A 236 5.59 19.13 2.47
CA THR A 236 5.54 17.75 2.97
C THR A 236 5.25 17.79 4.46
N VAL A 237 4.30 16.96 4.88
CA VAL A 237 3.99 16.70 6.28
C VAL A 237 4.02 15.21 6.49
N SER A 238 4.61 14.76 7.59
CA SER A 238 4.60 13.36 7.97
C SER A 238 4.49 13.21 9.48
N ALA A 239 3.73 12.21 9.91
CA ALA A 239 3.63 11.80 11.30
C ALA A 239 3.90 10.31 11.38
N ASN A 240 4.68 9.90 12.37
CA ASN A 240 4.89 8.51 12.72
C ASN A 240 4.65 8.37 14.23
N LEU A 241 3.88 7.37 14.62
CA LEU A 241 3.61 7.02 16.01
C LEU A 241 3.85 5.53 16.16
N ASN A 242 4.70 5.15 17.12
CA ASN A 242 4.95 3.80 17.55
C ASN A 242 4.59 3.69 19.02
N ALA A 243 3.85 2.66 19.37
CA ALA A 243 3.54 2.28 20.73
C ALA A 243 3.88 0.80 20.93
N GLY A 244 4.35 0.44 22.12
CA GLY A 244 4.57 -0.95 22.49
C GLY A 244 4.28 -1.19 23.96
N GLY A 245 3.77 -2.37 24.32
CA GLY A 245 3.53 -2.80 25.71
C GLY A 245 3.29 -4.32 25.76
N MET A 246 3.52 -5.08 26.83
CA MET A 246 3.54 -4.73 28.25
C MET A 246 4.91 -4.99 28.91
N ASP A 247 5.29 -4.03 29.75
CA ASP A 247 6.53 -3.87 30.52
C ASP A 247 7.86 -4.03 29.76
N PRO A 248 8.48 -2.92 29.29
CA PRO A 248 8.03 -1.53 29.42
C PRO A 248 6.96 -1.13 28.40
N LEU A 249 6.02 -0.30 28.86
CA LEU A 249 5.14 0.47 27.96
C LEU A 249 5.95 1.65 27.38
N TYR A 250 5.96 1.80 26.06
CA TYR A 250 6.59 2.94 25.39
C TYR A 250 5.69 3.55 24.32
N PHE A 251 5.90 4.85 24.11
CA PHE A 251 5.35 5.61 23.01
C PHE A 251 6.46 6.47 22.41
N ASN A 252 6.66 6.37 21.10
CA ASN A 252 7.58 7.24 20.36
C ASN A 252 6.86 7.73 19.12
N GLY A 253 6.89 9.03 18.87
CA GLY A 253 6.43 9.56 17.60
C GLY A 253 7.28 10.72 17.11
N THR A 254 7.24 10.91 15.80
CA THR A 254 7.88 12.02 15.10
C THR A 254 6.83 12.71 14.26
N LEU A 255 6.72 14.03 14.39
CA LEU A 255 6.01 14.90 13.47
C LEU A 255 7.05 15.70 12.69
N SER A 256 7.05 15.61 11.36
CA SER A 256 7.94 16.38 10.49
C SER A 256 7.13 17.22 9.52
N PHE A 257 7.58 18.46 9.32
CA PHE A 257 7.06 19.34 8.30
C PHE A 257 8.22 19.93 7.49
N TYR A 258 7.99 20.10 6.19
CA TYR A 258 8.93 20.72 5.27
C TYR A 258 8.14 21.55 4.27
N ALA A 259 8.51 22.81 4.09
CA ALA A 259 7.99 23.66 3.04
C ALA A 259 9.13 24.39 2.32
N ARG A 260 9.00 24.44 1.00
CA ARG A 260 9.88 25.21 0.13
C ARG A 260 9.01 25.97 -0.86
N ILE A 261 9.18 27.28 -0.88
CA ILE A 261 8.65 28.13 -1.95
C ILE A 261 9.89 28.63 -2.72
N LEU A 262 9.93 28.35 -4.02
CA LEU A 262 11.02 28.74 -4.89
C LEU A 262 10.83 30.21 -5.27
N CYS A 263 11.78 31.03 -4.81
CA CYS A 263 11.89 32.43 -5.15
C CYS A 263 12.62 32.52 -6.49
N ASN A 264 11.98 33.09 -7.50
CA ASN A 264 12.67 33.62 -8.66
C ASN A 264 12.49 35.13 -8.70
N ASN A 265 13.51 35.81 -9.21
CA ASN A 265 13.44 37.20 -9.59
C ASN A 265 12.31 37.37 -10.62
N LEU A 266 11.15 37.86 -10.18
CA LEU A 266 10.09 38.24 -11.08
C LEU A 266 10.49 39.58 -11.69
N THR A 267 11.09 39.52 -12.87
CA THR A 267 11.42 40.70 -13.66
C THR A 267 10.21 41.05 -14.52
N ILE A 268 9.40 42.00 -14.07
CA ILE A 268 8.30 42.55 -14.86
C ILE A 268 8.85 43.64 -15.76
N TRP A 269 8.72 43.44 -17.07
CA TRP A 269 9.02 44.44 -18.07
C TRP A 269 7.77 45.26 -18.35
N TYR A 270 7.85 46.57 -18.19
CA TYR A 270 6.76 47.48 -18.54
C TYR A 270 7.30 48.61 -19.42
N PRO A 271 6.53 49.04 -20.44
CA PRO A 271 6.93 50.14 -21.28
C PRO A 271 6.73 51.45 -20.53
N GLU A 272 7.76 52.29 -20.48
CA GLU A 272 7.67 53.65 -19.98
C GLU A 272 7.82 54.60 -21.16
N THR A 273 6.76 55.35 -21.45
CA THR A 273 6.71 56.33 -22.55
C THR A 273 6.98 57.71 -21.98
N ASN A 274 8.14 58.27 -22.29
CA ASN A 274 8.47 59.65 -21.94
C ASN A 274 8.25 60.53 -23.16
N CYS A 275 7.35 61.50 -23.03
CA CYS A 275 7.10 62.49 -24.07
C CYS A 275 7.52 63.87 -23.57
N TRP A 276 8.28 64.61 -24.39
CA TRP A 276 8.65 65.98 -24.09
C TRP A 276 8.28 66.91 -25.24
N TRP A 277 8.03 68.16 -24.89
CA TRP A 277 7.80 69.25 -25.84
C TRP A 277 9.14 69.90 -26.18
N GLY A 278 9.52 69.87 -27.46
CA GLY A 278 10.77 70.43 -27.93
C GLY A 278 10.63 71.91 -28.32
N GLY A 279 11.33 72.79 -27.60
CA GLY A 279 11.67 74.14 -28.07
C GLY A 279 10.60 75.22 -27.95
N TRP A 280 11.04 76.49 -27.90
CA TRP A 280 10.25 77.69 -27.62
C TRP A 280 9.18 78.08 -28.66
N HIS A 281 8.94 77.23 -29.66
CA HIS A 281 7.81 77.35 -30.59
C HIS A 281 7.20 75.96 -30.83
N ASN A 282 6.33 75.55 -29.88
CA ASN A 282 5.67 74.25 -29.79
C ASN A 282 4.83 73.89 -31.03
N THR A 283 5.04 72.70 -31.59
CA THR A 283 3.99 71.91 -32.30
C THR A 283 4.28 70.41 -32.41
N VAL A 284 5.47 69.93 -32.06
CA VAL A 284 5.83 68.51 -32.19
C VAL A 284 6.03 67.86 -30.81
N LEU A 285 5.18 66.89 -30.48
CA LEU A 285 5.34 66.02 -29.32
C LEU A 285 6.26 64.85 -29.69
N HIS A 286 7.44 64.81 -29.09
CA HIS A 286 8.36 63.68 -29.26
C HIS A 286 8.15 62.69 -28.12
N CYS A 287 7.76 61.46 -28.43
CA CYS A 287 7.63 60.37 -27.48
C CYS A 287 8.70 59.31 -27.74
N SER A 288 9.38 58.87 -26.69
CA SER A 288 10.31 57.74 -26.70
C SER A 288 9.82 56.67 -25.75
N THR A 289 9.75 55.42 -26.21
CA THR A 289 9.38 54.27 -25.39
C THR A 289 10.65 53.54 -24.96
N SER A 290 10.91 53.52 -23.65
CA SER A 290 11.98 52.72 -23.06
C SER A 290 11.38 51.58 -22.26
N TRP A 291 11.97 50.39 -22.34
CA TRP A 291 11.57 49.25 -21.52
C TRP A 291 12.30 49.33 -20.18
N LYS A 292 11.55 49.43 -19.08
CA LYS A 292 12.11 49.32 -17.74
C LYS A 292 11.72 47.97 -17.13
N SER A 293 12.64 47.41 -16.37
CA SER A 293 12.42 46.18 -15.62
C SER A 293 12.35 46.49 -14.13
N TYR A 294 11.27 46.09 -13.46
CA TYR A 294 11.28 45.94 -12.01
C TYR A 294 11.54 44.48 -11.68
N THR A 295 12.66 44.23 -11.02
CA THR A 295 12.94 42.94 -10.38
C THR A 295 12.61 43.08 -8.92
N THR A 296 11.53 42.46 -8.48
CA THR A 296 11.22 42.33 -7.04
C THR A 296 11.55 40.92 -6.59
N GLU A 297 12.32 40.82 -5.51
CA GLU A 297 12.60 39.57 -4.84
C GLU A 297 11.49 39.33 -3.81
N VAL A 298 10.47 38.58 -4.20
CA VAL A 298 9.40 38.16 -3.27
C VAL A 298 9.79 36.80 -2.71
N CYS A 299 10.42 36.83 -1.55
CA CYS A 299 10.83 35.62 -0.83
C CYS A 299 9.78 35.16 0.17
N LEU A 300 9.43 33.88 0.12
CA LEU A 300 8.69 33.21 1.19
C LEU A 300 9.48 31.98 1.67
N TYR A 301 9.98 32.09 2.90
CA TYR A 301 10.33 31.05 3.86
C TYR A 301 10.67 29.63 3.33
N LYS A 302 11.95 29.26 3.40
CA LYS A 302 12.37 27.85 3.48
C LYS A 302 12.42 27.48 4.96
N GLY A 303 11.53 26.61 5.40
CA GLY A 303 11.55 26.12 6.78
C GLY A 303 11.00 24.72 6.89
N GLY A 304 11.59 23.98 7.80
CA GLY A 304 11.17 22.65 8.18
C GLY A 304 11.61 22.39 9.60
N GLY A 305 10.91 21.47 10.26
CA GLY A 305 11.20 21.08 11.63
C GLY A 305 10.68 19.69 11.89
N SER A 306 11.30 19.03 12.85
CA SER A 306 10.78 17.79 13.43
C SER A 306 10.55 17.98 14.92
N ILE A 307 9.46 17.41 15.41
CA ILE A 307 9.18 17.26 16.83
C ILE A 307 9.23 15.76 17.11
N ASP A 308 10.19 15.35 17.93
CA ASP A 308 10.32 13.99 18.40
C ASP A 308 9.79 13.90 19.84
N ILE A 309 8.86 12.99 20.07
CA ILE A 309 8.29 12.71 21.40
C ILE A 309 8.62 11.26 21.71
N SER A 310 9.37 11.01 22.78
CA SER A 310 9.67 9.66 23.25
C SER A 310 9.38 9.56 24.74
N LEU A 311 8.52 8.61 25.11
CA LEU A 311 8.13 8.28 26.47
C LEU A 311 8.34 6.78 26.68
N GLY A 312 9.11 6.41 27.70
CA GLY A 312 9.37 5.01 28.07
C GLY A 312 10.63 4.40 27.45
N THR A 313 10.92 3.16 27.84
CA THR A 313 12.08 2.39 27.38
C THR A 313 11.68 1.46 26.23
N LYS A 314 12.43 1.48 25.14
CA LYS A 314 12.15 0.67 23.93
C LYS A 314 12.71 -0.74 24.08
N CYS A 315 11.92 -1.77 23.76
CA CYS A 315 12.44 -3.10 23.43
C CYS A 315 12.91 -3.09 21.96
N ASN A 316 14.17 -3.46 21.72
CA ASN A 316 14.70 -3.72 20.38
C ASN A 316 14.55 -5.21 20.04
#